data_AF-A0A7I8EUR6-F1
#
_entry.id   AF-A0A7I8EUR6-F1
#
_cell.length_a   1.000
_cell.length_b   1.000
_cell.length_c   1.000
_cell.angle_alpha   90.00
_cell.angle_beta   90.00
_cell.angle_gamma   90.00
#
_symmetry.space_group_name_H-M   'P 1'
#
loop_
_entity.id
_entity.type
_entity.pdbx_description
1 polymer ?
#
loop_
_entity_poly.entity_id
_entity_poly.type
_entity_poly.pdbx_seq_one_letter_code
_entity_poly.pdbx_strand_id
1 'polypeptide(L)'
;MQQMAQPLQNKGNSAQSVITIAFLLFALAGGIMGFAVGTFNHNAQSKQSQTNNNNTGGPKAAKTSTPVATPTPSTTPVATPQPLDSPLVSQSLPTNSVYGVYTYTLTATSQATKQPVTTDGITCHLALIKGTPQINETLLGKGRAPMQIDIPQANEIPTGQGLIYQNTPQTQPCKNGVGTWTFTVNSALAPGTYHTVGITDWAGIYYNWSWGTITIPKKS
;
A
#
# COMPACT_ATOMS: atom_id res chain seq x y z
N MET A 1 -35.75 63.88 -17.74
CA MET A 1 -34.56 64.07 -16.86
C MET A 1 -33.83 62.72 -16.89
N GLN A 2 -32.80 62.47 -17.72
CA GLN A 2 -31.37 62.87 -17.55
C GLN A 2 -30.92 62.73 -16.07
N GLN A 3 -29.82 62.07 -15.66
CA GLN A 3 -28.67 61.39 -16.27
C GLN A 3 -27.84 60.75 -15.12
N MET A 4 -27.11 59.63 -15.37
CA MET A 4 -25.76 59.20 -14.87
C MET A 4 -25.39 59.27 -13.34
N ALA A 5 -24.57 58.41 -12.71
CA ALA A 5 -23.36 57.67 -13.11
C ALA A 5 -23.00 56.51 -12.12
N GLN A 6 -22.69 55.31 -12.67
CA GLN A 6 -21.43 54.52 -12.58
C GLN A 6 -20.69 54.18 -11.23
N PRO A 7 -19.70 53.24 -11.21
CA PRO A 7 -19.78 51.97 -10.45
C PRO A 7 -18.67 51.78 -9.38
N LEU A 8 -18.69 50.66 -8.64
CA LEU A 8 -17.46 50.12 -8.02
C LEU A 8 -17.28 48.63 -8.34
N GLN A 9 -16.21 48.36 -9.10
CA GLN A 9 -15.57 47.06 -9.21
C GLN A 9 -14.91 46.70 -7.88
N ASN A 10 -14.91 45.42 -7.50
CA ASN A 10 -13.70 44.85 -6.93
C ASN A 10 -13.52 43.38 -7.36
N LYS A 11 -12.45 43.18 -8.12
CA LYS A 11 -11.98 41.94 -8.73
C LYS A 11 -10.54 41.79 -8.24
N GLY A 12 -10.23 40.70 -7.52
CA GLY A 12 -8.86 40.22 -7.42
C GLY A 12 -8.39 39.74 -6.05
N ASN A 13 -7.71 38.59 -6.09
CA ASN A 13 -6.68 38.10 -5.16
C ASN A 13 -7.10 37.34 -3.90
N SER A 14 -7.62 36.11 -4.09
CA SER A 14 -7.58 35.04 -3.07
C SER A 14 -6.52 33.95 -3.33
N ALA A 15 -5.82 33.98 -4.48
CA ALA A 15 -4.88 32.92 -4.86
C ALA A 15 -3.44 33.09 -4.30
N GLN A 16 -3.05 34.30 -3.87
CA GLN A 16 -1.69 34.56 -3.40
C GLN A 16 -1.44 34.19 -1.92
N SER A 17 -2.49 34.07 -1.10
CA SER A 17 -2.34 33.82 0.34
C SER A 17 -2.04 32.34 0.68
N VAL A 18 -2.40 31.41 -0.21
CA VAL A 18 -2.25 29.96 0.03
C VAL A 18 -0.81 29.49 -0.17
N ILE A 19 -0.07 30.11 -1.09
CA ILE A 19 1.29 29.66 -1.46
C ILE A 19 2.29 29.92 -0.32
N THR A 20 2.15 31.03 0.42
CA THR A 20 3.07 31.40 1.49
C THR A 20 3.01 30.45 2.69
N ILE A 21 1.83 29.89 3.01
CA ILE A 21 1.66 28.93 4.12
C ILE A 21 2.30 27.57 3.79
N ALA A 22 2.22 27.13 2.52
CA ALA A 22 2.81 25.86 2.09
C ALA A 22 4.34 25.82 2.22
N PHE A 23 5.03 26.92 1.89
CA PHE A 23 6.49 27.00 2.04
C PHE A 23 6.94 27.04 3.51
N LEU A 24 6.15 27.64 4.41
CA LEU A 24 6.48 27.68 5.83
C LEU A 24 6.37 26.29 6.49
N LEU A 25 5.35 25.51 6.11
CA LEU A 25 5.16 24.14 6.61
C LEU A 25 6.22 23.16 6.08
N PHE A 26 6.66 23.33 4.84
CA PHE A 26 7.70 22.48 4.25
C PHE A 26 9.08 22.70 4.91
N ALA A 27 9.41 23.94 5.28
CA ALA A 27 10.67 24.25 5.96
C ALA A 27 10.73 23.72 7.41
N LEU A 28 9.59 23.59 8.11
CA LEU A 28 9.56 23.05 9.47
C LEU A 28 9.77 21.52 9.51
N ALA A 29 9.36 20.80 8.46
CA ALA A 29 9.49 19.34 8.40
C ALA A 29 10.92 18.86 8.08
N GLY A 30 11.76 19.70 7.45
CA GLY A 30 13.14 19.35 7.09
C GLY A 30 14.13 19.35 8.25
N GLY A 31 13.76 19.86 9.44
CA GLY A 31 14.68 20.06 10.56
C GLY A 31 14.90 18.85 11.49
N ILE A 32 14.18 17.74 11.30
CA ILE A 32 14.18 16.61 12.28
C ILE A 32 14.99 15.39 11.78
N MET A 33 15.48 15.39 10.54
CA MET A 33 16.34 14.31 10.03
C MET A 33 17.82 14.55 10.35
N GLY A 34 18.15 14.55 11.64
CA GLY A 34 19.52 14.56 12.14
C GLY A 34 19.68 13.58 13.29
N PHE A 35 20.73 12.75 13.20
CA PHE A 35 21.27 11.83 14.23
C PHE A 35 20.67 10.43 14.34
N ALA A 36 21.19 9.50 13.53
CA ALA A 36 21.43 8.12 13.96
C ALA A 36 22.48 7.45 13.06
N VAL A 37 23.76 7.70 13.32
CA VAL A 37 24.85 6.86 12.78
C VAL A 37 25.31 5.94 13.91
N GLY A 38 25.21 4.63 13.63
CA GLY A 38 25.25 3.56 14.61
C GLY A 38 26.60 3.34 15.30
N THR A 39 26.51 2.91 16.55
CA THR A 39 27.58 2.22 17.27
C THR A 39 27.38 0.71 17.05
N PHE A 40 28.19 0.13 16.18
CA PHE A 40 28.24 -1.31 16.00
C PHE A 40 28.89 -1.97 17.23
N ASN A 41 28.10 -2.83 17.84
CA ASN A 41 28.45 -3.71 18.96
C ASN A 41 29.47 -4.76 18.47
N HIS A 42 30.68 -4.77 19.02
CA HIS A 42 31.59 -5.92 18.97
C HIS A 42 31.84 -6.43 20.38
N ASN A 43 30.94 -7.28 20.88
CA ASN A 43 31.22 -8.09 22.06
C ASN A 43 31.61 -9.49 21.57
N ALA A 44 32.88 -9.64 21.15
CA ALA A 44 33.48 -10.94 20.89
C ALA A 44 34.02 -11.46 22.21
N GLN A 45 33.22 -12.29 22.87
CA GLN A 45 33.59 -13.06 24.05
C GLN A 45 34.55 -14.18 23.60
N SER A 46 35.86 -13.94 23.71
CA SER A 46 36.87 -15.00 23.51
C SER A 46 36.93 -15.90 24.75
N LYS A 47 36.33 -17.09 24.64
CA LYS A 47 36.79 -18.26 25.41
C LYS A 47 38.16 -18.64 24.86
N GLN A 48 39.22 -18.42 25.63
CA GLN A 48 40.56 -18.91 25.30
C GLN A 48 41.01 -19.90 26.37
N SER A 49 41.05 -21.17 25.97
CA SER A 49 41.79 -22.23 26.62
C SER A 49 43.30 -21.95 26.57
N GLN A 50 43.98 -22.38 27.62
CA GLN A 50 45.43 -22.42 27.80
C GLN A 50 46.17 -22.97 26.57
N THR A 51 47.37 -22.43 26.29
CA THR A 51 48.60 -23.20 26.05
C THR A 51 49.82 -22.25 26.12
N ASN A 52 50.80 -22.62 26.95
CA ASN A 52 52.15 -22.05 27.05
C ASN A 52 52.98 -22.33 25.78
N ASN A 53 53.69 -21.33 25.24
CA ASN A 53 55.11 -21.50 24.91
C ASN A 53 55.81 -20.18 24.52
N ASN A 54 57.04 -20.02 25.03
CA ASN A 54 58.03 -19.00 24.68
C ASN A 54 58.59 -19.25 23.26
N ASN A 55 58.70 -18.20 22.43
CA ASN A 55 59.98 -17.75 21.85
C ASN A 55 59.85 -16.58 20.84
N THR A 56 60.70 -15.56 21.08
CA THR A 56 61.46 -14.70 20.15
C THR A 56 60.88 -14.29 18.77
N GLY A 57 60.52 -13.00 18.68
CA GLY A 57 61.11 -12.00 17.77
C GLY A 57 61.16 -12.26 16.25
N GLY A 58 60.25 -11.61 15.51
CA GLY A 58 60.39 -11.32 14.08
C GLY A 58 59.50 -10.14 13.65
N PRO A 59 59.95 -9.22 12.77
CA PRO A 59 59.16 -8.07 12.35
C PRO A 59 57.95 -8.50 11.48
N LYS A 60 56.76 -8.08 11.91
CA LYS A 60 55.48 -8.39 11.28
C LYS A 60 55.34 -7.61 9.96
N ALA A 61 55.38 -8.32 8.84
CA ALA A 61 55.09 -7.75 7.53
C ALA A 61 53.67 -7.16 7.51
N ALA A 62 53.57 -5.87 7.16
CA ALA A 62 52.31 -5.17 6.99
C ALA A 62 51.56 -5.76 5.79
N LYS A 63 50.43 -6.43 6.04
CA LYS A 63 49.52 -6.84 4.97
C LYS A 63 48.81 -5.59 4.45
N THR A 64 49.15 -5.18 3.23
CA THR A 64 48.42 -4.17 2.46
C THR A 64 46.98 -4.67 2.27
N SER A 65 46.02 -4.01 2.94
CA SER A 65 44.60 -4.24 2.71
C SER A 65 44.21 -3.66 1.36
N THR A 66 43.86 -4.50 0.40
CA THR A 66 43.21 -4.08 -0.84
C THR A 66 41.86 -3.43 -0.48
N PRO A 67 41.54 -2.25 -1.04
CA PRO A 67 40.23 -1.65 -0.83
C PRO A 67 39.14 -2.56 -1.39
N VAL A 68 38.19 -2.96 -0.53
CA VAL A 68 36.98 -3.66 -0.96
C VAL A 68 36.18 -2.70 -1.85
N ALA A 69 35.96 -3.07 -3.10
CA ALA A 69 35.16 -2.27 -4.02
C ALA A 69 33.75 -2.08 -3.43
N THR A 70 33.37 -0.81 -3.21
CA THR A 70 32.01 -0.44 -2.81
C THR A 70 31.04 -0.95 -3.89
N PRO A 71 30.03 -1.77 -3.56
CA PRO A 71 29.06 -2.21 -4.54
C PRO A 71 28.30 -0.99 -5.06
N THR A 72 28.36 -0.78 -6.38
CA THR A 72 27.58 0.25 -7.06
C THR A 72 26.10 -0.04 -6.85
N PRO A 73 25.28 0.91 -6.40
CA PRO A 73 23.85 0.70 -6.25
C PRO A 73 23.23 0.40 -7.62
N SER A 74 22.71 -0.83 -7.77
CA SER A 74 21.94 -1.22 -8.95
C SER A 74 20.56 -0.57 -8.87
N THR A 75 20.30 0.40 -9.75
CA THR A 75 18.96 0.98 -9.90
C THR A 75 18.11 0.04 -10.76
N THR A 76 17.31 -0.80 -10.13
CA THR A 76 16.27 -1.55 -10.87
C THR A 76 15.30 -0.53 -11.48
N PRO A 77 15.05 -0.56 -12.80
CA PRO A 77 14.10 0.35 -13.42
C PRO A 77 12.71 0.12 -12.82
N VAL A 78 12.11 1.19 -12.30
CA VAL A 78 10.72 1.17 -11.80
C VAL A 78 9.81 1.18 -13.03
N ALA A 79 8.89 0.22 -13.12
CA ALA A 79 7.92 0.18 -14.20
C ALA A 79 7.03 1.42 -14.16
N THR A 80 6.85 2.07 -15.31
CA THR A 80 5.94 3.21 -15.43
C THR A 80 4.49 2.75 -15.23
N PRO A 81 3.72 3.35 -14.31
CA PRO A 81 2.32 3.00 -14.11
C PRO A 81 1.48 3.11 -15.38
N GLN A 82 0.56 2.16 -15.59
CA GLN A 82 -0.33 2.13 -16.75
C GLN A 82 -1.81 1.99 -16.32
N PRO A 83 -2.77 2.42 -17.17
CA PRO A 83 -4.19 2.22 -16.90
C PRO A 83 -4.56 0.76 -16.65
N LEU A 84 -5.27 0.52 -15.54
CA LEU A 84 -5.75 -0.78 -15.13
C LEU A 84 -7.20 -1.01 -15.58
N ASP A 85 -7.49 -2.22 -16.01
CA ASP A 85 -8.87 -2.72 -16.19
C ASP A 85 -9.39 -3.33 -14.89
N SER A 86 -10.68 -3.72 -14.89
CA SER A 86 -11.24 -4.44 -13.75
C SER A 86 -10.41 -5.70 -13.46
N PRO A 87 -9.94 -5.87 -12.21
CA PRO A 87 -9.09 -6.99 -11.85
C PRO A 87 -9.84 -8.31 -11.95
N LEU A 88 -9.12 -9.37 -12.30
CA LEU A 88 -9.68 -10.72 -12.34
C LEU A 88 -9.74 -11.27 -10.91
N VAL A 89 -10.90 -11.83 -10.56
CA VAL A 89 -11.13 -12.46 -9.26
C VAL A 89 -11.16 -13.97 -9.41
N SER A 90 -10.41 -14.65 -8.55
CA SER A 90 -10.55 -16.09 -8.32
C SER A 90 -10.78 -16.33 -6.83
N GLN A 91 -11.87 -17.02 -6.50
CA GLN A 91 -12.22 -17.33 -5.11
C GLN A 91 -12.48 -18.82 -4.96
N SER A 92 -11.91 -19.43 -3.92
CA SER A 92 -12.29 -20.76 -3.48
C SER A 92 -13.24 -20.65 -2.28
N LEU A 93 -14.49 -21.07 -2.46
CA LEU A 93 -15.48 -21.13 -1.39
C LEU A 93 -15.47 -22.55 -0.77
N PRO A 94 -15.57 -22.70 0.56
CA PRO A 94 -15.88 -23.99 1.17
C PRO A 94 -17.24 -24.46 0.65
N THR A 95 -17.32 -25.71 0.19
CA THR A 95 -18.53 -26.28 -0.42
C THR A 95 -19.75 -26.28 0.49
N ASN A 96 -19.56 -26.24 1.83
CA ASN A 96 -20.64 -26.45 2.80
C ASN A 96 -20.67 -25.45 3.97
N SER A 97 -19.91 -24.34 3.94
CA SER A 97 -19.92 -23.39 5.06
C SER A 97 -19.55 -21.97 4.66
N VAL A 98 -20.36 -21.02 5.14
CA VAL A 98 -20.10 -19.58 5.01
C VAL A 98 -19.02 -19.09 6.00
N TYR A 99 -18.70 -19.90 7.01
CA TYR A 99 -17.76 -19.56 8.08
C TYR A 99 -16.43 -20.34 7.97
N GLY A 100 -16.15 -20.90 6.80
CA GLY A 100 -14.88 -21.58 6.54
C GLY A 100 -13.73 -20.61 6.24
N VAL A 101 -12.56 -21.20 5.95
CA VAL A 101 -11.41 -20.46 5.45
C VAL A 101 -11.55 -20.27 3.94
N TYR A 102 -11.45 -19.03 3.50
CA TYR A 102 -11.50 -18.62 2.10
C TYR A 102 -10.12 -18.27 1.61
N THR A 103 -9.84 -18.61 0.35
CA THR A 103 -8.74 -18.05 -0.42
C THR A 103 -9.33 -17.16 -1.51
N TYR A 104 -8.86 -15.91 -1.55
CA TYR A 104 -9.27 -14.92 -2.54
C TYR A 104 -8.04 -14.41 -3.26
N THR A 105 -8.04 -14.49 -4.57
CA THR A 105 -6.95 -14.02 -5.43
C THR A 105 -7.48 -12.91 -6.33
N LEU A 106 -6.76 -11.79 -6.32
CA LEU A 106 -7.01 -10.63 -7.16
C LEU A 106 -5.82 -10.46 -8.10
N THR A 107 -6.09 -10.38 -9.39
CA THR A 107 -5.08 -10.20 -10.42
C THR A 107 -5.33 -8.89 -11.15
N ALA A 108 -4.36 -7.98 -11.11
CA ALA A 108 -4.41 -6.73 -11.85
C ALA A 108 -4.37 -7.01 -13.37
N THR A 109 -5.23 -6.32 -14.11
CA THR A 109 -5.37 -6.49 -15.56
C THR A 109 -5.02 -5.17 -16.24
N SER A 110 -4.27 -5.21 -17.34
CA SER A 110 -3.99 -4.00 -18.14
C SER A 110 -5.21 -3.61 -18.97
N GLN A 111 -5.59 -2.34 -18.95
CA GLN A 111 -6.67 -1.83 -19.81
C GLN A 111 -6.31 -1.92 -21.31
N ALA A 112 -5.03 -1.76 -21.64
CA ALA A 112 -4.56 -1.72 -23.02
C ALA A 112 -4.52 -3.12 -23.65
N THR A 113 -4.00 -4.12 -22.93
CA THR A 113 -3.81 -5.48 -23.46
C THR A 113 -4.90 -6.45 -23.04
N LYS A 114 -5.70 -6.11 -22.02
CA LYS A 114 -6.68 -7.02 -21.38
C LYS A 114 -6.05 -8.28 -20.80
N GLN A 115 -4.74 -8.23 -20.51
CA GLN A 115 -3.97 -9.33 -19.93
C GLN A 115 -3.53 -9.01 -18.49
N PRO A 116 -3.22 -10.03 -17.68
CA PRO A 116 -2.62 -9.85 -16.36
C PRO A 116 -1.36 -8.99 -16.44
N VAL A 117 -1.26 -8.04 -15.50
CA VAL A 117 -0.03 -7.28 -15.30
C VAL A 117 0.95 -8.14 -14.50
N THR A 118 2.18 -8.29 -14.98
CA THR A 118 3.19 -9.18 -14.36
C THR A 118 4.34 -8.43 -13.69
N THR A 119 4.16 -7.13 -13.41
CA THR A 119 5.15 -6.31 -12.70
C THR A 119 4.72 -6.04 -11.26
N ASP A 120 5.72 -5.78 -10.42
CA ASP A 120 5.52 -5.24 -9.08
C ASP A 120 5.19 -3.73 -9.12
N GLY A 121 4.82 -3.16 -7.97
CA GLY A 121 4.45 -1.74 -7.83
C GLY A 121 2.95 -1.49 -7.84
N ILE A 122 2.14 -2.55 -7.88
CA ILE A 122 0.68 -2.50 -7.69
C ILE A 122 0.38 -2.81 -6.22
N THR A 123 -0.52 -2.05 -5.63
CA THR A 123 -1.12 -2.29 -4.32
C THR A 123 -2.48 -2.95 -4.49
N CYS A 124 -2.70 -3.99 -3.71
CA CYS A 124 -3.90 -4.82 -3.72
C CYS A 124 -4.65 -4.59 -2.41
N HIS A 125 -5.97 -4.43 -2.47
CA HIS A 125 -6.83 -4.29 -1.30
C HIS A 125 -8.08 -5.14 -1.42
N LEU A 126 -8.45 -5.78 -0.33
CA LEU A 126 -9.69 -6.53 -0.21
C LEU A 126 -10.51 -5.95 0.94
N ALA A 127 -11.78 -5.66 0.69
CA ALA A 127 -12.72 -5.19 1.69
C ALA A 127 -14.04 -5.97 1.64
N LEU A 128 -14.82 -5.86 2.71
CA LEU A 128 -16.22 -6.32 2.73
C LEU A 128 -17.13 -5.12 2.97
N ILE A 129 -18.13 -4.97 2.11
CA ILE A 129 -19.15 -3.94 2.25
C ILE A 129 -20.53 -4.57 2.47
N LYS A 130 -21.43 -3.82 3.10
CA LYS A 130 -22.84 -4.19 3.25
C LYS A 130 -23.73 -3.31 2.37
N GLY A 131 -24.72 -3.91 1.72
CA GLY A 131 -25.70 -3.19 0.90
C GLY A 131 -25.35 -3.21 -0.58
N THR A 132 -25.94 -2.33 -1.37
CA THR A 132 -25.66 -2.26 -2.81
C THR A 132 -24.26 -1.73 -3.06
N PRO A 133 -23.53 -2.25 -4.06
CA PRO A 133 -22.24 -1.71 -4.48
C PRO A 133 -22.45 -0.33 -5.10
N GLN A 134 -22.63 0.68 -4.26
CA GLN A 134 -22.63 2.09 -4.62
C GLN A 134 -21.22 2.60 -4.31
N ILE A 135 -20.24 2.19 -5.12
CA ILE A 135 -19.04 3.01 -5.19
C ILE A 135 -19.51 4.31 -5.82
N ASN A 136 -19.57 5.33 -5.00
CA ASN A 136 -19.77 6.67 -5.47
C ASN A 136 -18.56 6.96 -6.34
N GLU A 137 -18.70 6.84 -7.67
CA GLU A 137 -17.63 7.17 -8.62
C GLU A 137 -17.12 8.60 -8.41
N THR A 138 -17.89 9.42 -7.70
CA THR A 138 -17.57 10.76 -7.22
C THR A 138 -16.61 10.79 -6.01
N LEU A 139 -16.64 9.79 -5.11
CA LEU A 139 -15.70 9.64 -3.98
C LEU A 139 -14.39 8.99 -4.40
N LEU A 140 -14.43 8.07 -5.37
CA LEU A 140 -13.22 7.52 -5.98
C LEU A 140 -12.69 8.42 -7.10
N GLY A 141 -13.49 9.35 -7.60
CA GLY A 141 -13.12 10.27 -8.66
C GLY A 141 -12.95 9.52 -9.99
N LYS A 142 -13.99 9.55 -10.83
CA LYS A 142 -13.80 9.43 -12.29
C LYS A 142 -12.86 10.54 -12.74
N GLY A 143 -11.56 10.25 -12.69
CA GLY A 143 -10.49 11.16 -13.05
C GLY A 143 -9.49 11.40 -11.93
N ARG A 144 -8.33 10.74 -12.03
CA ARG A 144 -6.99 11.27 -11.70
C ARG A 144 -6.73 11.78 -10.27
N ALA A 145 -7.59 11.54 -9.30
CA ALA A 145 -7.23 11.71 -7.90
C ALA A 145 -6.63 10.40 -7.39
N PRO A 146 -5.47 10.42 -6.69
CA PRO A 146 -4.93 9.23 -6.09
C PRO A 146 -5.93 8.67 -5.09
N MET A 147 -6.43 7.46 -5.37
CA MET A 147 -7.23 6.74 -4.41
C MET A 147 -6.32 6.37 -3.24
N GLN A 148 -6.60 6.94 -2.06
CA GLN A 148 -5.95 6.48 -0.85
C GLN A 148 -6.58 5.14 -0.46
N ILE A 149 -6.00 4.06 -0.99
CA ILE A 149 -6.46 2.68 -0.78
C ILE A 149 -6.49 2.27 0.70
N ASP A 150 -5.80 3.02 1.56
CA ASP A 150 -5.78 2.82 3.00
C ASP A 150 -6.92 3.55 3.75
N ILE A 151 -7.74 4.34 3.06
CA ILE A 151 -8.91 4.97 3.65
C ILE A 151 -10.12 4.04 3.48
N PRO A 152 -10.78 3.66 4.59
CA PRO A 152 -12.00 2.87 4.54
C PRO A 152 -13.06 3.51 3.65
N GLN A 153 -13.63 2.72 2.75
CA GLN A 153 -14.66 3.19 1.83
C GLN A 153 -16.01 3.42 2.56
N ALA A 154 -16.87 4.23 1.97
CA ALA A 154 -18.24 4.38 2.47
C ALA A 154 -18.93 3.00 2.43
N ASN A 155 -19.45 2.56 3.58
CA ASN A 155 -20.05 1.23 3.81
C ASN A 155 -19.08 0.05 3.93
N GLU A 156 -17.78 0.32 4.01
CA GLU A 156 -16.79 -0.70 4.38
C GLU A 156 -16.99 -1.14 5.83
N ILE A 157 -17.03 -2.46 6.01
CA ILE A 157 -17.04 -3.07 7.33
C ILE A 157 -15.58 -3.12 7.81
N PRO A 158 -15.27 -2.54 8.99
CA PRO A 158 -13.91 -2.51 9.49
C PRO A 158 -13.26 -3.90 9.53
N THR A 159 -11.95 -3.95 9.26
CA THR A 159 -11.15 -5.18 9.39
C THR A 159 -11.36 -5.81 10.78
N GLY A 160 -11.52 -7.14 10.80
CA GLY A 160 -11.84 -7.92 11.99
C GLY A 160 -13.33 -7.97 12.34
N GLN A 161 -14.15 -7.03 11.89
CA GLN A 161 -15.61 -7.06 12.08
C GLN A 161 -16.34 -7.76 10.92
N GLY A 162 -15.78 -7.68 9.71
CA GLY A 162 -16.30 -8.35 8.52
C GLY A 162 -15.47 -9.55 8.12
N LEU A 163 -14.30 -9.28 7.53
CA LEU A 163 -13.29 -10.27 7.20
C LEU A 163 -12.23 -10.32 8.28
N ILE A 164 -11.85 -11.54 8.67
CA ILE A 164 -10.79 -11.81 9.63
C ILE A 164 -9.63 -12.42 8.84
N TYR A 165 -8.64 -11.61 8.54
CA TYR A 165 -7.46 -12.03 7.79
C TYR A 165 -6.51 -12.84 8.66
N GLN A 166 -5.92 -13.90 8.10
CA GLN A 166 -5.00 -14.77 8.84
C GLN A 166 -3.55 -14.27 8.79
N ASN A 167 -2.96 -14.23 7.59
CA ASN A 167 -1.52 -13.96 7.41
C ASN A 167 -1.25 -12.82 6.42
N THR A 168 -2.31 -12.17 5.94
CA THR A 168 -2.24 -11.17 4.86
C THR A 168 -3.00 -9.93 5.31
N PRO A 169 -2.39 -8.74 5.31
CA PRO A 169 -3.11 -7.53 5.66
C PRO A 169 -4.19 -7.22 4.63
N GLN A 170 -5.16 -6.39 5.02
CA GLN A 170 -6.26 -5.94 4.17
C GLN A 170 -5.74 -5.31 2.87
N THR A 171 -4.82 -4.35 3.02
CA THR A 171 -4.02 -3.76 1.94
C THR A 171 -2.64 -4.40 1.94
N GLN A 172 -2.16 -4.85 0.78
CA GLN A 172 -0.81 -5.42 0.60
C GLN A 172 -0.25 -5.12 -0.79
N PRO A 173 1.08 -5.13 -0.99
CA PRO A 173 1.67 -5.12 -2.32
C PRO A 173 1.26 -6.37 -3.11
N CYS A 174 0.80 -6.20 -4.35
CA CYS A 174 0.63 -7.30 -5.29
C CYS A 174 2.01 -7.78 -5.77
N LYS A 175 2.22 -9.09 -5.83
CA LYS A 175 3.43 -9.71 -6.40
C LYS A 175 3.15 -10.14 -7.82
N ASN A 176 3.91 -9.60 -8.78
CA ASN A 176 3.64 -9.78 -10.21
C ASN A 176 2.17 -9.48 -10.56
N GLY A 177 1.65 -8.37 -10.03
CA GLY A 177 0.24 -7.97 -10.19
C GLY A 177 -0.80 -8.85 -9.51
N VAL A 178 -0.41 -9.82 -8.67
CA VAL A 178 -1.33 -10.71 -7.96
C VAL A 178 -1.30 -10.47 -6.45
N GLY A 179 -2.48 -10.26 -5.85
CA GLY A 179 -2.70 -10.27 -4.41
C GLY A 179 -3.50 -11.51 -4.00
N THR A 180 -3.13 -12.13 -2.88
CA THR A 180 -3.84 -13.29 -2.35
C THR A 180 -4.13 -13.08 -0.87
N TRP A 181 -5.36 -13.35 -0.45
CA TRP A 181 -5.77 -13.30 0.95
C TRP A 181 -6.29 -14.66 1.39
N THR A 182 -5.99 -14.98 2.64
CA THR A 182 -6.64 -16.07 3.38
C THR A 182 -7.38 -15.48 4.55
N PHE A 183 -8.70 -15.66 4.60
CA PHE A 183 -9.56 -15.06 5.62
C PHE A 183 -10.71 -15.97 6.03
N THR A 184 -11.32 -15.68 7.17
CA THR A 184 -12.64 -16.18 7.55
C THR A 184 -13.64 -15.03 7.60
N VAL A 185 -14.91 -15.35 7.42
CA VAL A 185 -15.99 -14.37 7.59
C VAL A 185 -16.41 -14.34 9.05
N ASN A 186 -16.51 -13.16 9.65
CA ASN A 186 -16.88 -13.03 11.05
C ASN A 186 -18.31 -13.55 11.31
N SER A 187 -18.45 -14.51 12.23
CA SER A 187 -19.72 -15.14 12.59
C SER A 187 -20.73 -14.24 13.31
N ALA A 188 -20.30 -13.05 13.71
CA ALA A 188 -21.13 -12.00 14.29
C ALA A 188 -21.85 -11.14 13.24
N LEU A 189 -21.51 -11.28 11.95
CA LEU A 189 -22.22 -10.57 10.88
C LEU A 189 -23.70 -10.96 10.86
N ALA A 190 -24.55 -9.95 10.79
CA ALA A 190 -25.99 -10.15 10.63
C ALA A 190 -26.30 -10.88 9.31
N PRO A 191 -27.34 -11.71 9.25
CA PRO A 191 -27.78 -12.33 8.00
C PRO A 191 -28.05 -11.29 6.91
N GLY A 192 -27.71 -11.62 5.66
CA GLY A 192 -27.89 -10.73 4.52
C GLY A 192 -26.84 -10.88 3.44
N THR A 193 -26.95 -10.04 2.41
CA THR A 193 -26.02 -10.01 1.29
C THR A 193 -24.94 -8.96 1.54
N TYR A 194 -23.69 -9.38 1.36
CA TYR A 194 -22.48 -8.57 1.45
C TYR A 194 -21.70 -8.70 0.15
N HIS A 195 -20.83 -7.73 -0.12
CA HIS A 195 -19.96 -7.79 -1.29
C HIS A 195 -18.50 -7.65 -0.90
N THR A 196 -17.66 -8.53 -1.42
CA THR A 196 -16.20 -8.33 -1.38
C THR A 196 -15.81 -7.34 -2.47
N VAL A 197 -14.95 -6.40 -2.13
CA VAL A 197 -14.41 -5.41 -3.08
C VAL A 197 -12.92 -5.68 -3.20
N GLY A 198 -12.49 -6.12 -4.37
CA GLY A 198 -11.08 -6.26 -4.70
C GLY A 198 -10.62 -5.05 -5.51
N ILE A 199 -9.66 -4.30 -5.00
CA ILE A 199 -9.15 -3.07 -5.61
C ILE A 199 -7.67 -3.26 -5.93
N THR A 200 -7.27 -2.88 -7.14
CA THR A 200 -5.87 -2.78 -7.57
C THR A 200 -5.54 -1.34 -7.85
N ASP A 201 -4.43 -0.84 -7.29
CA ASP A 201 -3.92 0.52 -7.48
C ASP A 201 -2.46 0.47 -7.92
N TRP A 202 -2.11 1.22 -8.96
CA TRP A 202 -0.74 1.36 -9.43
C TRP A 202 -0.22 2.74 -9.11
N ALA A 203 0.57 2.80 -8.03
CA ALA A 203 1.24 4.00 -7.53
C ALA A 203 0.31 5.20 -7.24
N GLY A 204 -0.96 4.95 -6.90
CA GLY A 204 -1.95 6.01 -6.72
C GLY A 204 -2.37 6.71 -8.01
N ILE A 205 -1.99 6.22 -9.19
CA ILE A 205 -2.28 6.91 -10.46
C ILE A 205 -3.44 6.24 -11.19
N TYR A 206 -3.36 4.92 -11.30
CA TYR A 206 -4.35 4.10 -11.99
C TYR A 206 -4.86 3.05 -11.05
N TYR A 207 -6.17 3.03 -10.85
CA TYR A 207 -6.81 2.04 -10.00
C TYR A 207 -8.07 1.52 -10.66
N ASN A 208 -8.46 0.32 -10.29
CA ASN A 208 -9.71 -0.31 -10.72
C ASN A 208 -10.15 -1.34 -9.67
N TRP A 209 -11.40 -1.78 -9.75
CA TRP A 209 -11.98 -2.67 -8.76
C TRP A 209 -12.91 -3.70 -9.38
N SER A 210 -13.20 -4.72 -8.59
CA SER A 210 -14.09 -5.82 -8.93
C SER A 210 -14.87 -6.24 -7.69
N TRP A 211 -15.96 -6.97 -7.92
CA TRP A 211 -16.90 -7.36 -6.89
C TRP A 211 -17.08 -8.87 -6.82
N GLY A 212 -17.26 -9.37 -5.61
CA GLY A 212 -17.78 -10.71 -5.34
C GLY A 212 -18.96 -10.62 -4.37
N THR A 213 -19.82 -11.63 -4.35
CA THR A 213 -21.00 -11.65 -3.47
C THR A 213 -20.83 -12.73 -2.41
N ILE A 214 -21.11 -12.38 -1.16
CA ILE A 214 -21.16 -13.31 -0.02
C ILE A 214 -22.52 -13.17 0.65
N THR A 215 -23.23 -14.29 0.79
CA THR A 215 -24.53 -14.33 1.48
C THR A 215 -24.35 -14.98 2.85
N ILE A 216 -24.67 -14.23 3.90
CA ILE A 216 -24.69 -14.74 5.28
C ILE A 216 -26.08 -15.31 5.58
N PRO A 217 -26.21 -16.62 5.82
CA PRO A 217 -27.50 -17.24 6.08
C PRO A 217 -28.04 -16.82 7.46
N LYS A 218 -29.36 -16.91 7.60
CA LYS A 218 -30.00 -16.79 8.92
C LYS A 218 -29.59 -18.00 9.77
N LYS A 219 -29.14 -17.77 11.01
CA LYS A 219 -28.91 -18.86 11.97
C LYS A 219 -30.25 -19.58 12.21
N SER A 220 -30.26 -20.88 11.98
CA SER A 220 -31.40 -21.76 12.29
C SER A 220 -31.47 -22.02 13.78
#